data_AF-J9B3E5-F1
#
_entry.id   AF-J9B3E5-F1
#
_cell.length_a   1.000
_cell.length_b   1.000
_cell.length_c   1.000
_cell.angle_alpha   90.00
_cell.angle_beta   90.00
_cell.angle_gamma   90.00
#
_symmetry.space_group_name_H-M   'P 1'
#
loop_
_entity.id
_entity.type
_entity.pdbx_description
1 polymer ?
#
loop_
_entity_poly.entity_id
_entity_poly.type
_entity_poly.pdbx_seq_one_letter_code
_entity_poly.pdbx_strand_id
1 'polypeptide(L)'
;MFSGLIQRVYYFQFLRINVTRYRNLATGETRILPVSILPDDYTFANAGDTDVPRYRNKVISRALEVYLNDVRKQNKIMAREKAEFELGKRYLANMLGLEPNSITQDDIDKAVEYLFPSGLTNKLALPVMKPPQEILPMLHQIAFDDEGRPKDLLFFTLAPKFYRLLSIVGAKTEALLGYQQKQEDDSKTHR
;
A
#
# COMPACT_ATOMS: atom_id res chain seq x y z
N MET A 1 22.46 -50.35 10.48
CA MET A 1 23.56 -49.94 9.57
C MET A 1 22.88 -49.55 8.25
N PHE A 2 22.69 -48.29 7.86
CA PHE A 2 23.52 -47.10 8.00
C PHE A 2 22.66 -45.87 8.33
N SER A 3 23.21 -45.06 9.22
CA SER A 3 22.82 -43.70 9.57
C SER A 3 23.10 -42.74 8.43
N GLY A 4 22.09 -41.99 7.98
CA GLY A 4 22.23 -40.85 7.08
C GLY A 4 21.83 -39.56 7.79
N LEU A 5 22.79 -38.92 8.44
CA LEU A 5 22.71 -37.55 8.97
C LEU A 5 22.41 -36.58 7.81
N ILE A 6 21.19 -36.04 7.74
CA ILE A 6 20.90 -34.87 6.92
C ILE A 6 21.04 -33.65 7.83
N GLN A 7 22.25 -33.11 7.86
CA GLN A 7 22.54 -31.79 8.39
C GLN A 7 21.91 -30.72 7.48
N ARG A 8 21.17 -29.80 8.13
CA ARG A 8 21.03 -28.35 7.86
C ARG A 8 21.15 -27.88 6.42
N VAL A 9 20.13 -27.15 5.94
CA VAL A 9 20.24 -25.71 5.65
C VAL A 9 18.88 -25.06 5.93
N TYR A 10 18.78 -24.31 7.02
CA TYR A 10 17.70 -23.34 7.19
C TYR A 10 17.97 -22.19 6.20
N TYR A 11 17.11 -22.05 5.19
CA TYR A 11 17.11 -20.85 4.36
C TYR A 11 16.57 -19.69 5.19
N PHE A 12 17.48 -18.94 5.80
CA PHE A 12 17.23 -17.57 6.22
C PHE A 12 16.99 -16.74 4.96
N GLN A 13 15.72 -16.46 4.67
CA GLN A 13 15.34 -15.48 3.65
C GLN A 13 15.82 -14.11 4.16
N PHE A 14 17.00 -13.68 3.71
CA PHE A 14 17.45 -12.32 3.88
C PHE A 14 16.35 -11.38 3.39
N LEU A 15 15.85 -10.54 4.30
CA LEU A 15 15.14 -9.31 3.97
C LEU A 15 16.08 -8.46 3.11
N ARG A 16 16.03 -8.63 1.79
CA ARG A 16 16.45 -7.56 0.89
C ARG A 16 15.46 -6.44 1.09
N ILE A 17 15.86 -5.48 1.92
CA ILE A 17 15.37 -4.11 1.85
C ILE A 17 15.64 -3.69 0.41
N ASN A 18 14.60 -3.70 -0.43
CA ASN A 18 14.64 -3.04 -1.71
C ASN A 18 14.76 -1.54 -1.40
N VAL A 19 15.99 -1.07 -1.27
CA VAL A 19 16.29 0.35 -1.42
C VAL A 19 15.97 0.64 -2.87
N THR A 20 14.78 1.20 -3.11
CA THR A 20 14.45 1.84 -4.37
C THR A 20 15.52 2.89 -4.59
N ARG A 21 16.48 2.53 -5.43
CA ARG A 21 17.52 3.43 -5.91
C ARG A 21 16.79 4.52 -6.67
N TYR A 22 16.66 5.70 -6.06
CA TYR A 22 16.23 6.90 -6.77
C TYR A 22 17.18 7.08 -7.95
N ARG A 23 16.71 6.75 -9.17
CA ARG A 23 17.39 7.17 -10.38
C ARG A 23 17.13 8.67 -10.48
N ASN A 24 18.17 9.46 -10.31
CA ASN A 24 18.15 10.87 -10.66
C ASN A 24 17.75 10.97 -12.15
N LEU A 25 16.56 11.52 -12.42
CA LEU A 25 16.18 11.97 -13.76
C LEU A 25 16.91 13.28 -14.04
N ALA A 26 18.24 13.21 -14.19
CA ALA A 26 19.06 14.30 -14.68
C ALA A 26 19.21 14.15 -16.19
N THR A 27 18.15 14.39 -16.94
CA THR A 27 18.24 14.64 -18.38
C THR A 27 17.06 15.49 -18.80
N GLY A 28 17.30 16.80 -18.83
CA GLY A 28 16.35 17.83 -19.22
C GLY A 28 17.09 19.15 -19.16
N GLU A 29 17.46 19.66 -20.33
CA GLU A 29 18.20 20.90 -20.52
C GLU A 29 17.60 22.04 -19.69
N THR A 30 18.46 22.72 -18.93
CA THR A 30 18.13 23.91 -18.17
C THR A 30 17.80 25.06 -19.13
N ARG A 31 16.51 25.26 -19.41
CA ARG A 31 16.03 26.61 -19.76
C ARG A 31 16.03 27.42 -18.47
N ILE A 32 17.05 28.24 -18.31
CA ILE A 32 17.14 29.24 -17.25
C ILE A 32 16.00 30.24 -17.48
N LEU A 33 14.93 30.13 -16.70
CA LEU A 33 13.95 31.20 -16.55
C LEU A 33 14.51 32.18 -15.51
N PRO A 34 14.40 33.51 -15.74
CA PRO A 34 14.88 34.49 -14.77
C PRO A 34 14.15 34.26 -13.44
N VAL A 35 14.92 34.32 -12.35
CA VAL A 35 14.46 34.15 -10.97
C VAL A 35 13.38 35.21 -10.70
N SER A 36 12.12 34.86 -10.98
CA SER A 36 10.98 35.53 -10.39
C SER A 36 10.94 35.08 -8.94
N ILE A 37 11.16 36.03 -8.05
CA ILE A 37 11.04 35.88 -6.61
C ILE A 37 9.64 35.34 -6.35
N LEU A 38 9.53 34.03 -6.11
CA LEU A 38 8.34 33.46 -5.50
C LEU A 38 8.28 34.01 -4.08
N PRO A 39 7.16 34.62 -3.66
CA PRO A 39 7.02 35.03 -2.27
C PRO A 39 6.99 33.76 -1.41
N ASP A 40 8.03 33.54 -0.62
CA ASP A 40 8.07 32.44 0.35
C ASP A 40 7.10 32.73 1.51
N ASP A 41 6.35 31.69 1.90
CA ASP A 41 5.23 31.71 2.87
C ASP A 41 5.62 32.14 4.31
N TYR A 42 6.87 32.51 4.57
CA TYR A 42 7.34 32.99 5.88
C TYR A 42 7.31 34.53 6.03
N THR A 43 6.89 35.26 5.01
CA THR A 43 6.79 36.72 5.08
C THR A 43 5.49 37.09 5.81
N PHE A 44 5.56 37.32 7.13
CA PHE A 44 4.47 37.94 7.88
C PHE A 44 4.23 39.36 7.37
N ALA A 45 3.24 39.52 6.48
CA ALA A 45 2.74 40.84 6.10
C ALA A 45 2.00 41.46 7.31
N ASN A 46 2.35 42.71 7.61
CA ASN A 46 1.75 43.48 8.70
C ASN A 46 0.22 43.48 8.61
N ALA A 47 -0.42 43.36 9.77
CA ALA A 47 -1.87 43.27 9.93
C ALA A 47 -2.57 44.54 9.41
N GLY A 48 -3.07 44.46 8.18
CA GLY A 48 -3.83 45.54 7.57
C GLY A 48 -4.09 45.24 6.11
N ASP A 49 -4.87 44.20 5.82
CA ASP A 49 -5.81 44.24 4.70
C ASP A 49 -6.71 42.99 4.71
N THR A 50 -8.01 43.28 4.65
CA THR A 50 -9.15 42.37 4.63
C THR A 50 -9.31 41.70 3.27
N ASP A 51 -9.82 40.47 3.28
CA ASP A 51 -10.54 39.80 2.18
C ASP A 51 -9.74 39.38 0.92
N VAL A 52 -8.58 38.75 1.09
CA VAL A 52 -8.00 37.93 0.01
C VAL A 52 -8.53 36.48 0.15
N PRO A 53 -9.23 35.91 -0.85
CA PRO A 53 -9.67 34.52 -0.78
C PRO A 53 -8.43 33.64 -0.63
N ARG A 54 -8.31 32.96 0.52
CA ARG A 54 -7.25 31.98 0.84
C ARG A 54 -7.40 30.68 0.02
N TYR A 55 -7.76 30.78 -1.24
CA TYR A 55 -7.79 29.66 -2.17
C TYR A 55 -6.91 29.97 -3.37
N ARG A 56 -5.64 30.32 -3.10
CA ARG A 56 -4.61 30.12 -4.11
C ARG A 56 -4.47 28.61 -4.27
N ASN A 57 -4.73 28.09 -5.47
CA ASN A 57 -4.46 26.70 -5.82
C ASN A 57 -2.99 26.43 -5.48
N LYS A 58 -2.75 25.70 -4.41
CA LYS A 58 -1.41 25.49 -3.87
C LYS A 58 -0.65 24.62 -4.86
N VAL A 59 0.56 25.05 -5.24
CA VAL A 59 1.41 24.33 -6.19
C VAL A 59 1.74 22.98 -5.57
N ILE A 60 1.17 21.91 -6.13
CA ILE A 60 1.41 20.55 -5.67
C ILE A 60 2.89 20.23 -5.92
N SER A 61 3.55 19.61 -4.94
CA SER A 61 4.95 19.20 -5.13
C SER A 61 5.04 18.19 -6.27
N ARG A 62 6.09 18.29 -7.11
CA ARG A 62 6.34 17.38 -8.24
C ARG A 62 6.26 15.90 -7.83
N ALA A 63 6.75 15.58 -6.64
CA ALA A 63 6.70 14.23 -6.08
C ALA A 63 5.26 13.76 -5.80
N LEU A 64 4.41 14.64 -5.27
CA LEU A 64 3.01 14.34 -5.01
C LEU A 64 2.20 14.22 -6.31
N GLU A 65 2.51 15.02 -7.33
CA GLU A 65 1.89 14.86 -8.66
C GLU A 65 2.16 13.48 -9.27
N VAL A 66 3.42 13.02 -9.24
CA VAL A 66 3.82 11.70 -9.73
C VAL A 66 3.07 10.61 -8.97
N TYR A 67 3.03 10.71 -7.65
CA TYR A 67 2.30 9.77 -6.80
C TYR A 67 0.80 9.70 -7.17
N LEU A 68 0.13 10.84 -7.29
CA LEU A 68 -1.28 10.90 -7.66
C LEU A 68 -1.53 10.34 -9.07
N ASN A 69 -0.62 10.58 -10.02
CA ASN A 69 -0.67 9.98 -11.35
C ASN A 69 -0.60 8.44 -11.29
N ASP A 70 0.31 7.91 -10.49
CA ASP A 70 0.47 6.47 -10.31
C ASP A 70 -0.78 5.84 -9.68
N VAL A 71 -1.33 6.44 -8.62
CA VAL A 71 -2.58 5.98 -8.00
C VAL A 71 -3.74 5.99 -9.00
N ARG A 72 -3.90 7.07 -9.78
CA ARG A 72 -4.94 7.16 -10.82
C ARG A 72 -4.78 6.08 -11.90
N LYS A 73 -3.55 5.87 -12.38
CA LYS A 73 -3.25 4.84 -13.37
C LYS A 73 -3.62 3.45 -12.84
N GLN A 74 -3.35 3.20 -11.58
CA GLN A 74 -3.55 1.90 -10.95
C GLN A 74 -5.03 1.63 -10.70
N ASN A 75 -5.77 2.64 -10.24
CA ASN A 75 -7.23 2.56 -10.16
C ASN A 75 -7.86 2.28 -11.53
N LYS A 76 -7.35 2.88 -12.61
CA LYS A 76 -7.80 2.61 -13.98
C LYS A 76 -7.52 1.17 -14.41
N ILE A 77 -6.32 0.65 -14.12
CA ILE A 77 -5.96 -0.75 -14.40
C ILE A 77 -6.90 -1.66 -13.61
N MET A 78 -7.03 -1.47 -12.29
CA MET A 78 -7.91 -2.27 -11.45
C MET A 78 -9.36 -2.28 -11.93
N ALA A 79 -9.91 -1.14 -12.34
CA ALA A 79 -11.28 -1.06 -12.85
C ALA A 79 -11.44 -1.82 -14.17
N ARG A 80 -10.47 -1.68 -15.08
CA ARG A 80 -10.46 -2.39 -16.37
C ARG A 80 -10.41 -3.90 -16.16
N GLU A 81 -9.47 -4.38 -15.36
CA GLU A 81 -9.26 -5.81 -15.10
C GLU A 81 -10.46 -6.45 -14.40
N LYS A 82 -11.16 -5.71 -13.52
CA LYS A 82 -12.42 -6.19 -12.93
C LYS A 82 -13.52 -6.39 -13.98
N ALA A 83 -13.66 -5.43 -14.89
CA ALA A 83 -14.66 -5.53 -15.96
C ALA A 83 -14.33 -6.68 -16.93
N GLU A 84 -13.05 -6.85 -17.28
CA GLU A 84 -12.58 -7.94 -18.12
C GLU A 84 -12.76 -9.31 -17.43
N PHE A 85 -12.51 -9.40 -16.13
CA PHE A 85 -12.76 -10.61 -15.34
C PHE A 85 -14.24 -11.00 -15.32
N GLU A 86 -15.15 -10.08 -15.03
CA GLU A 86 -16.60 -10.36 -15.02
C GLU A 86 -17.12 -10.75 -16.41
N LEU A 87 -16.61 -10.12 -17.47
CA LEU A 87 -16.94 -10.49 -18.85
C LEU A 87 -16.43 -11.91 -19.17
N GLY A 88 -15.17 -12.19 -18.84
CA GLY A 88 -14.57 -13.52 -19.01
C GLY A 88 -15.32 -14.60 -18.24
N LYS A 89 -15.77 -14.30 -17.02
CA LYS A 89 -16.55 -15.22 -16.18
C LYS A 89 -17.87 -15.62 -16.86
N ARG A 90 -18.55 -14.66 -17.50
CA ARG A 90 -19.77 -14.93 -18.26
C ARG A 90 -19.50 -15.79 -19.50
N TYR A 91 -18.40 -15.54 -20.22
CA TYR A 91 -18.03 -16.38 -21.37
C TYR A 91 -17.64 -17.79 -20.95
N LEU A 92 -16.91 -17.94 -19.85
CA LEU A 92 -16.55 -19.23 -19.30
C LEU A 92 -17.79 -20.02 -18.89
N ALA A 93 -18.73 -19.39 -18.18
CA ALA A 93 -20.00 -20.01 -17.83
C ALA A 93 -20.77 -20.48 -19.07
N ASN A 94 -20.83 -19.67 -20.13
CA ASN A 94 -21.46 -20.06 -21.40
C ASN A 94 -20.76 -21.27 -22.06
N MET A 95 -19.43 -21.33 -22.06
CA MET A 95 -18.68 -22.48 -22.59
C MET A 95 -18.93 -23.77 -21.78
N LEU A 96 -19.16 -23.65 -20.48
CA LEU A 96 -19.46 -24.77 -19.59
C LEU A 96 -20.95 -25.16 -19.58
N GLY A 97 -21.82 -24.38 -20.22
CA GLY A 97 -23.27 -24.57 -20.15
C GLY A 97 -23.85 -24.32 -18.75
N LEU A 98 -23.19 -23.48 -17.95
CA LEU A 98 -23.60 -23.10 -16.59
C LEU A 98 -24.20 -21.69 -16.57
N GLU A 99 -25.04 -21.42 -15.57
CA GLU A 99 -25.57 -20.07 -15.34
C GLU A 99 -24.47 -19.11 -14.84
N PRO A 100 -24.35 -17.89 -15.40
CA PRO A 100 -23.24 -16.97 -15.11
C PRO A 100 -23.19 -16.49 -13.65
N ASN A 101 -24.35 -16.47 -12.98
CA ASN A 101 -24.45 -16.04 -11.58
C ASN A 101 -24.15 -17.19 -10.59
N SER A 102 -24.15 -18.44 -11.06
CA SER A 102 -23.98 -19.63 -10.20
C SER A 102 -22.55 -20.18 -10.20
N ILE A 103 -21.68 -19.72 -11.11
CA ILE A 103 -20.33 -20.25 -11.24
C ILE A 103 -19.45 -19.86 -10.04
N THR A 104 -18.84 -20.86 -9.40
CA THR A 104 -17.93 -20.69 -8.27
C THR A 104 -16.47 -20.60 -8.72
N GLN A 105 -15.56 -20.15 -7.84
CA GLN A 105 -14.14 -20.07 -8.19
C GLN A 105 -13.53 -21.47 -8.44
N ASP A 106 -13.99 -22.50 -7.74
CA ASP A 106 -13.53 -23.89 -7.94
C ASP A 106 -13.90 -24.42 -9.32
N ASP A 107 -15.09 -24.04 -9.83
CA ASP A 107 -15.53 -24.40 -11.19
C ASP A 107 -14.68 -23.69 -12.24
N ILE A 108 -14.31 -22.43 -12.00
CA ILE A 108 -13.40 -21.66 -12.85
C ILE A 108 -12.02 -22.33 -12.91
N ASP A 109 -11.45 -22.69 -11.76
CA ASP A 109 -10.12 -23.29 -11.69
C ASP A 109 -10.09 -24.65 -12.41
N LYS A 110 -11.12 -25.50 -12.23
CA LYS A 110 -11.25 -26.77 -12.97
C LYS A 110 -11.42 -26.56 -14.48
N ALA A 111 -12.22 -25.57 -14.87
CA ALA A 111 -12.43 -25.27 -16.28
C ALA A 111 -11.16 -24.76 -16.96
N VAL A 112 -10.38 -23.92 -16.27
CA VAL A 112 -9.08 -23.43 -16.77
C VAL A 112 -8.09 -24.59 -16.92
N GLU A 113 -8.01 -25.50 -15.95
CA GLU A 113 -7.17 -26.69 -16.03
C GLU A 113 -7.52 -27.58 -17.24
N TYR A 114 -8.82 -27.76 -17.49
CA TYR A 114 -9.31 -28.55 -18.62
C TYR A 114 -9.08 -27.88 -19.98
N LEU A 115 -9.39 -26.59 -20.10
CA LEU A 115 -9.27 -25.84 -21.36
C LEU A 115 -7.81 -25.55 -21.73
N PHE A 116 -6.96 -25.32 -20.73
CA PHE A 116 -5.55 -24.97 -20.91
C PHE A 116 -4.66 -25.93 -20.12
N PRO A 117 -4.56 -27.21 -20.53
CA PRO A 117 -3.74 -28.18 -19.84
C PRO A 117 -2.27 -27.76 -19.94
N SER A 118 -1.61 -27.59 -18.79
CA SER A 118 -0.19 -27.22 -18.74
C SER A 118 0.60 -28.26 -17.95
N GLY A 119 1.77 -28.66 -18.49
CA GLY A 119 2.65 -29.65 -17.86
C GLY A 119 3.68 -29.04 -16.90
N LEU A 120 3.45 -27.82 -16.40
CA LEU A 120 4.40 -27.11 -15.55
C LEU A 120 4.35 -27.67 -14.13
N THR A 121 5.52 -27.89 -13.53
CA THR A 121 5.61 -28.43 -12.15
C THR A 121 5.32 -27.37 -11.09
N ASN A 122 5.60 -26.09 -11.38
CA ASN A 122 5.35 -25.00 -10.46
C ASN A 122 3.90 -24.49 -10.57
N LYS A 123 3.15 -24.59 -9.48
CA LYS A 123 1.74 -24.15 -9.39
C LYS A 123 1.54 -22.66 -9.72
N LEU A 124 2.52 -21.80 -9.41
CA LEU A 124 2.44 -20.37 -9.70
C LEU A 124 2.62 -20.02 -11.18
N ALA A 125 3.12 -20.97 -11.97
CA ALA A 125 3.31 -20.80 -13.41
C ALA A 125 2.16 -21.37 -14.24
N LEU A 126 1.19 -22.05 -13.58
CA LEU A 126 0.00 -22.56 -14.25
C LEU A 126 -0.90 -21.40 -14.71
N PRO A 127 -1.71 -21.59 -15.77
CA PRO A 127 -2.76 -20.65 -16.12
C PRO A 127 -3.76 -20.51 -14.98
N VAL A 128 -4.12 -19.27 -14.62
CA VAL A 128 -5.05 -18.97 -13.52
C VAL A 128 -5.97 -17.82 -13.94
N MET A 129 -7.26 -17.92 -13.57
CA MET A 129 -8.25 -16.86 -13.74
C MET A 129 -8.87 -16.53 -12.38
N LYS A 130 -8.45 -15.43 -11.75
CA LYS A 130 -8.91 -14.99 -10.43
C LYS A 130 -9.24 -13.50 -10.42
N PRO A 131 -9.98 -13.01 -9.40
CA PRO A 131 -10.22 -11.58 -9.24
C PRO A 131 -8.90 -10.79 -9.21
N PRO A 132 -8.85 -9.60 -9.83
CA PRO A 132 -7.62 -8.83 -9.96
C PRO A 132 -7.02 -8.40 -8.62
N GLN A 133 -7.81 -8.34 -7.54
CA GLN A 133 -7.35 -8.01 -6.19
C GLN A 133 -6.38 -9.06 -5.61
N GLU A 134 -6.48 -10.31 -6.05
CA GLU A 134 -5.63 -11.41 -5.58
C GLU A 134 -4.36 -11.54 -6.41
N ILE A 135 -4.42 -11.21 -7.70
CA ILE A 135 -3.30 -11.35 -8.63
C ILE A 135 -2.44 -10.09 -8.65
N LEU A 136 -3.06 -8.91 -8.72
CA LEU A 136 -2.35 -7.65 -8.87
C LEU A 136 -1.82 -7.16 -7.53
N PRO A 137 -0.62 -6.56 -7.51
CA PRO A 137 -0.06 -6.02 -6.28
C PRO A 137 -0.92 -4.87 -5.75
N MET A 138 -1.32 -4.97 -4.48
CA MET A 138 -2.02 -3.89 -3.77
C MET A 138 -1.06 -2.72 -3.55
N LEU A 139 -1.38 -1.57 -4.12
CA LEU A 139 -0.66 -0.34 -3.81
C LEU A 139 -1.13 0.25 -2.48
N HIS A 140 -0.17 0.60 -1.63
CA HIS A 140 -0.47 1.31 -0.40
C HIS A 140 -0.84 2.76 -0.74
N GLN A 141 -2.12 3.07 -0.60
CA GLN A 141 -2.62 4.43 -0.78
C GLN A 141 -2.36 5.26 0.48
N ILE A 142 -1.65 6.37 0.30
CA ILE A 142 -1.39 7.40 1.28
C ILE A 142 -2.46 8.46 1.03
N ALA A 143 -3.18 8.82 2.08
CA ALA A 143 -4.19 9.85 2.01
C ALA A 143 -3.56 11.22 2.29
N PHE A 144 -3.85 12.18 1.41
CA PHE A 144 -3.47 13.58 1.56
C PHE A 144 -4.73 14.44 1.68
N ASP A 145 -4.60 15.59 2.32
CA ASP A 145 -5.62 16.66 2.31
C ASP A 145 -5.56 17.45 1.01
N ASP A 146 -6.54 18.33 0.78
CA ASP A 146 -6.61 19.20 -0.40
C ASP A 146 -5.39 20.13 -0.50
N GLU A 147 -4.72 20.39 0.63
CA GLU A 147 -3.49 21.17 0.71
C GLU A 147 -2.21 20.35 0.41
N GLY A 148 -2.34 19.05 0.12
CA GLY A 148 -1.20 18.15 -0.10
C GLY A 148 -0.50 17.70 1.19
N ARG A 149 -1.08 17.99 2.36
CA ARG A 149 -0.58 17.52 3.66
C ARG A 149 -0.94 16.03 3.86
N PRO A 150 0.01 15.16 4.30
CA PRO A 150 -0.32 13.79 4.66
C PRO A 150 -1.31 13.74 5.83
N LYS A 151 -2.33 12.90 5.74
CA LYS A 151 -3.33 12.72 6.82
C LYS A 151 -2.78 11.98 8.04
N ASP A 152 -1.83 11.08 7.83
CA ASP A 152 -1.22 10.31 8.92
C ASP A 152 -0.12 11.14 9.59
N LEU A 153 -0.23 11.30 10.92
CA LEU A 153 0.76 12.01 11.74
C LEU A 153 2.15 11.37 11.64
N LEU A 154 2.20 10.04 11.49
CA LEU A 154 3.45 9.28 11.43
C LEU A 154 3.98 9.12 10.00
N PHE A 155 3.45 9.86 9.03
CA PHE A 155 3.86 9.75 7.62
C PHE A 155 5.38 9.90 7.41
N PHE A 156 6.00 10.89 8.05
CA PHE A 156 7.43 11.18 7.89
C PHE A 156 8.35 10.13 8.54
N THR A 157 7.81 9.14 9.24
CA THR A 157 8.57 8.01 9.78
C THR A 157 8.85 6.92 8.73
N LEU A 158 8.33 7.08 7.50
CA LEU A 158 8.35 6.12 6.38
C LEU A 158 7.53 4.83 6.62
N ALA A 159 7.32 4.43 7.87
CA ALA A 159 6.59 3.23 8.26
C ALA A 159 5.47 3.53 9.28
N PRO A 160 4.45 4.34 8.92
CA PRO A 160 3.45 4.83 9.86
C PRO A 160 2.70 3.72 10.61
N LYS A 161 2.32 2.64 9.90
CA LYS A 161 1.63 1.48 10.50
C LYS A 161 2.46 0.80 11.58
N PHE A 162 3.76 0.66 11.36
CA PHE A 162 4.67 0.02 12.30
C PHE A 162 4.80 0.84 13.58
N TYR A 163 5.13 2.13 13.46
CA TYR A 163 5.28 3.00 14.62
C TYR A 163 3.97 3.25 15.36
N ARG A 164 2.84 3.25 14.65
CA ARG A 164 1.52 3.29 15.29
C ARG A 164 1.27 2.07 16.17
N LEU A 165 1.59 0.87 15.69
CA LEU A 165 1.49 -0.34 16.49
C LEU A 165 2.43 -0.29 17.71
N LEU A 166 3.66 0.19 17.53
CA LEU A 166 4.61 0.33 18.63
C LEU A 166 4.09 1.29 19.72
N SER A 167 3.52 2.44 19.31
CA SER A 167 2.90 3.40 20.23
C SER A 167 1.73 2.78 21.01
N ILE A 168 0.86 2.02 20.34
CA ILE A 168 -0.26 1.32 20.98
C ILE A 168 0.24 0.29 22.00
N VAL A 169 1.28 -0.47 21.65
CA VAL A 169 1.89 -1.45 22.56
C VAL A 169 2.48 -0.74 23.78
N GLY A 170 3.25 0.33 23.58
CA GLY A 170 3.84 1.13 24.66
C GLY A 170 2.78 1.66 25.63
N ALA A 171 1.73 2.29 25.11
CA ALA A 171 0.63 2.81 25.93
C ALA A 171 -0.09 1.72 26.74
N LYS A 172 -0.29 0.54 26.13
CA LYS A 172 -0.88 -0.61 26.83
C LYS A 172 0.04 -1.15 27.93
N THR A 173 1.34 -1.23 27.67
CA THR A 173 2.30 -1.69 28.69
C THR A 173 2.39 -0.73 29.87
N GLU A 174 2.41 0.59 29.63
CA GLU A 174 2.40 1.59 30.68
C GLU A 174 1.12 1.52 31.52
N ALA A 175 -0.04 1.36 30.87
CA ALA A 175 -1.31 1.18 31.57
C ALA A 175 -1.29 -0.05 32.49
N LEU A 176 -0.79 -1.20 32.01
CA LEU A 176 -0.68 -2.42 32.82
C LEU A 176 0.25 -2.25 34.02
N LEU A 177 1.41 -1.60 33.83
CA LEU A 177 2.34 -1.30 34.91
C LEU A 177 1.70 -0.40 35.98
N GLY A 178 0.93 0.62 35.55
CA GLY A 178 0.19 1.48 36.47
C GLY A 178 -0.87 0.74 37.29
N TYR A 179 -1.58 -0.21 36.68
CA TYR A 179 -2.52 -1.08 37.42
C TYR A 179 -1.81 -1.99 38.43
N GLN A 180 -0.65 -2.55 38.08
CA GLN A 180 0.14 -3.39 38.99
C GLN A 180 0.63 -2.60 40.21
N GLN A 181 1.18 -1.40 39.99
CA GLN A 181 1.64 -0.53 41.08
C GLN A 181 0.51 -0.19 42.05
N LYS A 182 -0.69 0.14 41.52
CA LYS A 182 -1.85 0.45 42.36
C LYS A 182 -2.28 -0.75 43.23
N GLN A 183 -2.24 -1.98 42.69
CA GLN A 183 -2.54 -3.17 43.50
C GLN A 183 -1.50 -3.41 44.60
N GLU A 184 -0.23 -3.16 44.33
CA GLU A 184 0.81 -3.27 45.37
C GLU A 184 0.59 -2.25 46.49
N ASP A 185 0.20 -1.02 46.16
CA ASP A 185 -0.04 0.02 47.16
C ASP A 185 -1.31 -0.26 47.99
N ASP A 186 -2.41 -0.69 47.36
CA ASP A 186 -3.63 -1.11 48.06
C ASP A 186 -3.34 -2.28 49.04
N SER A 187 -2.48 -3.23 48.65
CA SER A 187 -2.09 -4.35 49.50
C SER A 187 -1.24 -3.96 50.72
N LYS A 188 -0.43 -2.89 50.61
CA LYS A 188 0.38 -2.35 51.71
C LYS A 188 -0.47 -1.55 52.71
N THR A 189 -1.54 -0.92 52.25
CA THR A 189 -2.40 -0.07 53.08
C THR A 189 -3.32 -0.88 54.01
N HIS A 190 -3.53 -2.16 53.70
CA HIS A 190 -4.35 -3.09 54.51
C HIS A 190 -3.53 -4.02 55.44
N ARG A 191 -2.23 -3.75 55.63
CA ARG A 191 -1.40 -4.37 56.68
C ARG A 191 -1.09 -3.37 57.78
#